data_AF-A0A2U3PUZ6-F1
#
_entry.id   AF-A0A2U3PUZ6-F1
#
_cell.length_a   1.000
_cell.length_b   1.000
_cell.length_c   1.000
_cell.angle_alpha   90.00
_cell.angle_beta   90.00
_cell.angle_gamma   90.00
#
_symmetry.space_group_name_H-M   'P 1'
#
loop_
_entity.id
_entity.type
_entity.pdbx_description
1 polymer ?
#
loop_
_entity_poly.entity_id
_entity_poly.type
_entity_poly.pdbx_seq_one_letter_code
_entity_poly.pdbx_strand_id
1 'polypeptide(L)'
;MQAKAARRRRDAAHKATTTIAKNHGMVVIEDLKVKQMTKTGRGTAEAPGTLVMKRANENRALLEIAPRTIRTMLEYKCQWYGARLIVVDPAHTSETCSACGVVDAEARITRARFVGNARGGDFDADENAARNILAKGISSTGGLPGMAWGSSQTTGRKQEDDARKGRNSALQGRE
;
A
#
# COMPACT_ATOMS: atom_id res chain seq x y z
N MET A 1 27.66 -11.24 6.17
CA MET A 1 27.34 -9.94 5.53
C MET A 1 25.82 -9.65 5.44
N GLN A 2 24.96 -10.60 5.07
CA GLN A 2 23.52 -10.36 4.86
C GLN A 2 22.74 -9.83 6.08
N ALA A 3 23.02 -10.34 7.29
CA ALA A 3 22.36 -9.89 8.51
C ALA A 3 22.62 -8.40 8.82
N LYS A 4 23.83 -7.90 8.54
CA LYS A 4 24.19 -6.49 8.74
C LYS A 4 23.38 -5.58 7.80
N ALA A 5 23.27 -5.94 6.53
CA ALA A 5 22.48 -5.20 5.55
C ALA A 5 20.98 -5.15 5.93
N ALA A 6 20.41 -6.29 6.36
CA ALA A 6 19.04 -6.35 6.83
C ALA A 6 18.78 -5.45 8.06
N ARG A 7 19.72 -5.42 9.03
CA ARG A 7 19.63 -4.52 10.19
C ARG A 7 19.67 -3.05 9.78
N ARG A 8 20.55 -2.66 8.85
CA ARG A 8 20.63 -1.27 8.35
C ARG A 8 19.32 -0.82 7.68
N ARG A 9 18.72 -1.68 6.84
CA ARG A 9 17.42 -1.39 6.21
C ARG A 9 16.31 -1.22 7.24
N ARG A 10 16.27 -2.12 8.25
CA ARG A 10 15.29 -2.02 9.34
C ARG A 10 15.48 -0.75 10.17
N ASP A 11 16.72 -0.39 10.50
CA ASP A 11 17.05 0.85 11.22
C ASP A 11 16.61 2.09 10.42
N ALA A 12 16.91 2.14 9.13
CA ALA A 12 16.46 3.22 8.24
C ALA A 12 14.93 3.32 8.20
N ALA A 13 14.21 2.20 8.07
CA ALA A 13 12.76 2.17 8.10
C ALA A 13 12.20 2.65 9.45
N HIS A 14 12.81 2.27 10.59
CA HIS A 14 12.40 2.80 11.88
C HIS A 14 12.60 4.31 11.96
N LYS A 15 13.76 4.84 11.56
CA LYS A 15 14.04 6.27 11.61
C LYS A 15 13.07 7.07 10.75
N ALA A 16 12.83 6.63 9.51
CA ALA A 16 11.90 7.27 8.59
C ALA A 16 10.47 7.29 9.16
N THR A 17 9.94 6.13 9.56
CA THR A 17 8.57 6.03 10.07
C THR A 17 8.38 6.75 11.41
N THR A 18 9.40 6.82 12.27
CA THR A 18 9.35 7.63 13.49
C THR A 18 9.31 9.13 13.17
N THR A 19 10.14 9.57 12.22
CA THR A 19 10.17 10.99 11.81
C THR A 19 8.82 11.41 11.24
N ILE A 20 8.25 10.57 10.36
CA ILE A 20 6.93 10.81 9.75
C ILE A 20 5.84 10.89 10.83
N ALA A 21 5.76 9.89 11.71
CA ALA A 21 4.71 9.81 12.72
C ALA A 21 4.80 10.92 13.79
N LYS A 22 6.00 11.41 14.10
CA LYS A 22 6.19 12.51 15.06
C LYS A 22 5.83 13.88 14.50
N ASN A 23 6.09 14.11 13.21
CA ASN A 23 6.05 15.45 12.63
C ASN A 23 4.78 15.75 11.84
N HIS A 24 3.95 14.74 11.55
CA HIS A 24 2.73 14.90 10.77
C HIS A 24 1.52 14.34 11.51
N GLY A 25 0.44 15.13 11.62
CA GLY A 25 -0.81 14.70 12.25
C GLY A 25 -1.62 13.71 11.41
N MET A 26 -1.32 13.58 10.12
CA MET A 26 -1.95 12.64 9.20
C MET A 26 -0.92 12.10 8.21
N VAL A 27 -0.95 10.79 7.99
CA VAL A 27 -0.08 10.05 7.10
C VAL A 27 -0.98 9.20 6.20
N VAL A 28 -0.84 9.34 4.88
CA VAL A 28 -1.60 8.55 3.91
C VAL A 28 -0.65 7.65 3.14
N ILE A 29 -0.98 6.36 3.05
CA ILE A 29 -0.20 5.36 2.32
C ILE A 29 -1.11 4.52 1.43
N GLU A 30 -0.53 3.91 0.40
CA GLU A 30 -1.22 2.92 -0.43
C GLU A 30 -1.31 1.55 0.23
N ASP A 31 -2.43 0.85 -0.01
CA ASP A 31 -2.54 -0.59 0.28
C ASP A 31 -1.89 -1.43 -0.83
N LEU A 32 -0.57 -1.38 -0.92
CA LEU A 32 0.17 -2.18 -1.89
C LEU A 32 -0.08 -3.67 -1.62
N LYS A 33 -0.64 -4.37 -2.62
CA LYS A 33 -0.88 -5.82 -2.57
C LYS A 33 0.43 -6.60 -2.82
N VAL A 34 1.42 -6.40 -1.95
CA VAL A 34 2.80 -6.93 -2.09
C VAL A 34 2.79 -8.44 -2.36
N LYS A 35 1.94 -9.21 -1.67
CA LYS A 35 1.81 -10.67 -1.91
C LYS A 35 1.45 -11.01 -3.36
N GLN A 36 0.59 -10.21 -3.99
CA GLN A 36 0.20 -10.41 -5.40
C GLN A 36 1.31 -9.94 -6.34
N MET A 37 1.97 -8.82 -6.01
CA MET A 37 3.09 -8.26 -6.78
C MET A 37 4.31 -9.19 -6.81
N THR A 38 4.54 -9.96 -5.74
CA THR A 38 5.68 -10.89 -5.64
C THR A 38 5.42 -12.27 -6.19
N LYS A 39 4.23 -12.57 -6.74
CA LYS A 39 3.98 -13.84 -7.41
C LYS A 39 4.86 -13.93 -8.65
N THR A 40 5.62 -15.02 -8.78
CA THR A 40 6.44 -15.28 -9.96
C THR A 40 5.56 -15.39 -11.21
N GLY A 41 6.05 -14.89 -12.34
CA GLY A 41 5.41 -15.13 -13.64
C GLY A 41 5.37 -16.64 -13.92
N ARG A 42 4.31 -17.10 -14.61
CA ARG A 42 4.11 -18.52 -14.94
C ARG A 42 5.37 -19.11 -15.61
N GLY A 43 5.83 -20.25 -15.08
CA GLY A 43 7.00 -21.00 -15.54
C GLY A 43 7.35 -22.06 -14.49
N THR A 44 7.86 -23.21 -14.92
CA THR A 44 8.36 -24.24 -14.02
C THR A 44 9.86 -24.02 -13.78
N ALA A 45 10.45 -24.72 -12.81
CA ALA A 45 11.91 -24.72 -12.62
C ALA A 45 12.65 -25.21 -13.88
N GLU A 46 12.00 -26.08 -14.65
CA GLU A 46 12.52 -26.72 -15.88
C GLU A 46 12.31 -25.86 -17.13
N ALA A 47 11.27 -25.03 -17.16
CA ALA A 47 11.00 -24.06 -18.22
C ALA A 47 10.64 -22.70 -17.60
N PRO A 48 11.65 -21.90 -17.20
CA PRO A 48 11.41 -20.56 -16.69
C PRO A 48 10.75 -19.72 -17.79
N GLY A 49 9.58 -19.15 -17.51
CA GLY A 49 8.95 -18.22 -18.45
C GLY A 49 9.88 -17.06 -18.78
N THR A 50 9.71 -16.46 -19.96
CA THR A 50 10.57 -15.37 -20.49
C THR A 50 10.68 -14.14 -19.58
N LEU A 51 9.78 -13.98 -18.61
CA LEU A 51 9.75 -12.86 -17.66
C LEU A 51 10.27 -13.20 -16.25
N VAL A 52 10.76 -14.41 -16.00
CA VAL A 52 11.18 -14.86 -14.65
C VAL A 52 12.30 -13.98 -14.07
N MET A 53 13.33 -13.65 -14.86
CA MET A 53 14.46 -12.83 -14.39
C MET A 53 14.06 -11.37 -14.13
N LYS A 54 13.23 -10.77 -15.00
CA LYS A 54 12.70 -9.42 -14.78
C LYS A 54 11.88 -9.35 -13.49
N ARG A 55 10.98 -10.32 -13.29
CA ARG A 55 10.17 -10.44 -12.06
C ARG A 55 11.02 -10.69 -10.82
N ALA A 56 12.10 -11.47 -10.93
CA ALA A 56 13.01 -11.69 -9.81
C ALA A 56 13.70 -10.39 -9.36
N ASN A 57 14.12 -9.56 -10.31
CA ASN A 57 14.72 -8.25 -10.01
C ASN A 57 13.71 -7.28 -9.37
N GLU A 58 12.49 -7.22 -9.91
CA GLU A 58 11.39 -6.42 -9.32
C GLU A 58 11.07 -6.89 -7.89
N ASN A 59 10.96 -8.20 -7.68
CA ASN A 59 10.70 -8.80 -6.38
C ASN A 59 11.83 -8.48 -5.39
N ARG A 60 13.08 -8.56 -5.83
CA ARG A 60 14.22 -8.20 -4.99
C ARG A 60 14.16 -6.74 -4.56
N ALA A 61 13.88 -5.82 -5.48
CA ALA A 61 13.72 -4.39 -5.14
C ALA A 61 12.56 -4.15 -4.16
N LEU A 62 11.41 -4.83 -4.34
CA LEU A 62 10.27 -4.75 -3.42
C LEU A 62 10.60 -5.29 -2.03
N LEU A 63 11.34 -6.40 -1.94
CA LEU A 63 11.77 -6.99 -0.67
C LEU A 63 12.84 -6.15 0.03
N GLU A 64 13.65 -5.40 -0.71
CA GLU A 64 14.62 -4.46 -0.15
C GLU A 64 13.93 -3.27 0.53
N ILE A 65 12.84 -2.75 -0.06
CA ILE A 65 12.03 -1.66 0.53
C ILE A 65 11.17 -2.17 1.69
N ALA A 66 10.66 -3.41 1.57
CA ALA A 66 9.75 -4.05 2.52
C ALA A 66 8.51 -3.19 2.90
N PRO A 67 7.64 -2.81 1.95
CA PRO A 67 6.49 -1.91 2.20
C PRO A 67 5.56 -2.39 3.33
N ARG A 68 5.36 -3.70 3.47
CA ARG A 68 4.57 -4.28 4.56
C ARG A 68 5.14 -3.94 5.93
N THR A 69 6.46 -4.00 6.08
CA THR A 69 7.16 -3.64 7.32
C THR A 69 6.99 -2.15 7.62
N ILE A 70 7.11 -1.29 6.61
CA ILE A 70 6.90 0.16 6.76
C ILE A 70 5.48 0.45 7.23
N ARG A 71 4.46 -0.18 6.61
CA ARG A 71 3.06 -0.06 7.04
C ARG A 71 2.88 -0.45 8.50
N THR A 72 3.35 -1.63 8.91
CA THR A 72 3.24 -2.06 10.32
C THR A 72 3.94 -1.10 11.27
N MET A 73 5.09 -0.53 10.87
CA MET A 73 5.78 0.50 11.66
C MET A 73 4.98 1.79 11.79
N LEU A 74 4.36 2.25 10.70
CA LEU A 74 3.49 3.41 10.74
C LEU A 74 2.25 3.16 11.60
N GLU A 75 1.63 1.98 11.53
CA GLU A 75 0.44 1.62 12.31
C GLU A 75 0.66 1.86 13.82
N TYR A 76 1.70 1.26 14.41
CA TYR A 76 1.95 1.43 15.84
C TYR A 76 2.52 2.81 16.19
N LYS A 77 3.36 3.43 15.34
CA LYS A 77 3.97 4.73 15.67
C LYS A 77 3.00 5.89 15.52
N CYS A 78 2.12 5.85 14.54
CA CYS A 78 1.07 6.86 14.41
C CYS A 78 0.18 6.83 15.65
N GLN A 79 -0.16 5.63 16.15
CA GLN A 79 -0.87 5.48 17.42
C GLN A 79 -0.08 6.07 18.60
N TRP A 80 1.24 5.84 18.68
CA TRP A 80 2.06 6.37 19.78
C TRP A 80 2.17 7.89 19.79
N TYR A 81 2.26 8.52 18.61
CA TYR A 81 2.47 9.95 18.48
C TYR A 81 1.19 10.75 18.18
N GLY A 82 0.03 10.10 18.18
CA GLY A 82 -1.26 10.75 17.94
C GLY A 82 -1.51 11.13 16.46
N ALA A 83 -0.71 10.60 15.53
CA ALA A 83 -0.93 10.79 14.10
C ALA A 83 -2.01 9.82 13.58
N ARG A 84 -2.73 10.23 12.54
CA ARG A 84 -3.70 9.39 11.84
C ARG A 84 -3.04 8.69 10.66
N LEU A 85 -3.09 7.36 10.61
CA LEU A 85 -2.70 6.60 9.43
C LEU A 85 -3.94 6.29 8.58
N ILE A 86 -3.93 6.67 7.31
CA ILE A 86 -4.97 6.37 6.33
C ILE A 86 -4.36 5.49 5.25
N VAL A 87 -5.07 4.43 4.90
CA VAL A 87 -4.67 3.49 3.85
C VAL A 87 -5.65 3.62 2.69
N VAL A 88 -5.15 3.84 1.48
CA VAL A 88 -5.98 4.05 0.27
C VAL A 88 -5.70 3.00 -0.80
N ASP A 89 -6.66 2.82 -1.71
CA ASP A 89 -6.50 1.95 -2.86
C ASP A 89 -5.44 2.52 -3.84
N PRO A 90 -4.38 1.76 -4.19
CA PRO A 90 -3.34 2.21 -5.12
C PRO A 90 -3.80 2.37 -6.57
N ALA A 91 -5.01 1.94 -6.94
CA ALA A 91 -5.45 2.01 -8.34
C ALA A 91 -5.31 3.41 -8.95
N HIS A 92 -4.62 3.54 -10.09
CA HIS A 92 -4.44 4.81 -10.84
C HIS A 92 -3.68 5.94 -10.12
N THR A 93 -3.10 5.75 -8.94
CA THR A 93 -2.34 6.81 -8.25
C THR A 93 -1.09 7.27 -9.01
N SER A 94 -0.48 6.36 -9.79
CA SER A 94 0.68 6.66 -10.65
C SER A 94 0.33 7.09 -12.08
N GLU A 95 -0.95 7.02 -12.44
CA GLU A 95 -1.47 7.29 -13.81
C GLU A 95 -2.32 8.56 -13.83
N THR A 96 -2.83 8.99 -12.68
CA THR A 96 -3.63 10.20 -12.56
C THR A 96 -2.71 11.42 -12.56
N CYS A 97 -3.02 12.45 -13.34
CA CYS A 97 -2.37 13.75 -13.19
C CYS A 97 -2.92 14.48 -11.96
N SER A 98 -2.06 14.76 -10.98
CA SER A 98 -2.46 15.46 -9.75
C SER A 98 -2.93 16.89 -9.96
N ALA A 99 -2.60 17.51 -11.10
CA ALA A 99 -3.04 18.87 -11.43
C ALA A 99 -4.44 18.91 -12.07
N CYS A 100 -4.77 17.97 -12.96
CA CYS A 100 -6.01 18.01 -13.74
C CYS A 100 -6.97 16.84 -13.50
N GLY A 101 -6.56 15.82 -12.74
CA GLY A 101 -7.37 14.65 -12.37
C GLY A 101 -7.57 13.62 -13.49
N VAL A 102 -7.03 13.84 -14.69
CA VAL A 102 -7.14 12.89 -15.81
C VAL A 102 -6.25 11.68 -15.55
N VAL A 103 -6.83 10.49 -15.75
CA VAL A 103 -6.09 9.21 -15.72
C VAL A 103 -5.53 8.94 -17.11
N ASP A 104 -4.22 8.76 -17.18
CA ASP A 104 -3.51 8.42 -18.41
C ASP A 104 -2.32 7.52 -18.08
N ALA A 105 -2.38 6.27 -18.54
CA ALA A 105 -1.33 5.28 -18.28
C ALA A 105 -0.01 5.62 -19.02
N GLU A 106 -0.08 6.39 -20.10
CA GLU A 106 1.10 6.78 -20.90
C GLU A 106 1.77 8.05 -20.36
N ALA A 107 1.08 8.80 -19.48
CA ALA A 107 1.61 10.02 -18.89
C ALA A 107 2.87 9.78 -18.03
N ARG A 108 3.06 8.57 -17.49
CA ARG A 108 4.31 8.21 -16.78
C ARG A 108 5.41 7.82 -17.78
N ILE A 109 6.13 8.81 -18.28
CA ILE A 109 7.20 8.65 -19.28
C ILE A 109 8.37 7.81 -18.74
N THR A 110 8.77 8.02 -17.49
CA THR A 110 9.85 7.25 -16.86
C THR A 110 9.56 6.97 -15.39
N ARG A 111 10.47 6.27 -14.71
CA ARG A 111 10.38 6.08 -13.25
C ARG A 111 10.33 7.42 -12.50
N ALA A 112 10.99 8.46 -12.99
CA ALA A 112 11.13 9.75 -12.31
C ALA A 112 10.31 10.87 -12.94
N ARG A 113 9.72 10.68 -14.13
CA ARG A 113 9.05 11.77 -14.87
C ARG A 113 7.62 11.40 -15.25
N PHE A 114 6.70 12.32 -14.98
CA PHE A 114 5.31 12.25 -15.37
C PHE A 114 4.94 13.51 -16.17
N VAL A 115 4.33 13.34 -17.33
CA VAL A 115 3.90 14.43 -18.21
C VAL A 115 2.40 14.29 -18.46
N GLY A 116 1.61 15.18 -17.87
CA GLY A 116 0.17 15.24 -18.10
C GLY A 116 -0.17 15.79 -19.49
N ASN A 117 -1.45 15.70 -19.85
CA ASN A 117 -1.98 16.29 -21.08
C ASN A 117 -1.92 17.84 -21.09
N ALA A 118 -2.51 18.48 -22.11
CA ALA A 118 -2.49 19.94 -22.26
C ALA A 118 -3.01 20.75 -21.06
N ARG A 119 -3.79 20.15 -20.14
CA ARG A 119 -4.28 20.77 -18.89
C ARG A 119 -3.47 20.35 -17.65
N GLY A 120 -2.55 19.42 -17.81
CA GLY A 120 -1.69 18.90 -16.75
C GLY A 120 -0.38 19.68 -16.62
N GLY A 121 0.67 18.98 -16.23
CA GLY A 121 2.01 19.53 -16.11
C GLY A 121 3.09 18.45 -16.18
N ASP A 122 4.34 18.88 -16.09
CA ASP A 122 5.52 18.01 -16.00
C ASP A 122 5.96 17.96 -14.53
N PHE A 123 5.99 16.76 -13.96
CA PHE A 123 6.25 16.53 -12.54
C PHE A 123 7.25 15.41 -12.34
N ASP A 124 7.89 15.41 -11.18
CA ASP A 124 8.44 14.17 -10.66
C ASP A 124 7.31 13.15 -10.45
N ALA A 125 7.54 11.92 -10.91
CA ALA A 125 6.50 10.91 -10.91
C ALA A 125 6.10 10.45 -9.49
N ASP A 126 7.03 10.48 -8.53
CA ASP A 126 6.76 10.11 -7.16
C ASP A 126 6.08 11.28 -6.41
N GLU A 127 6.41 12.54 -6.73
CA GLU A 127 5.67 13.70 -6.25
C GLU A 127 4.21 13.71 -6.73
N ASN A 128 3.99 13.45 -8.02
CA ASN A 128 2.64 13.35 -8.60
C ASN A 128 1.82 12.25 -7.90
N ALA A 129 2.43 11.07 -7.72
CA ALA A 129 1.78 9.97 -7.01
C ALA A 129 1.47 10.33 -5.54
N ALA A 130 2.41 10.98 -4.83
CA ALA A 130 2.20 11.40 -3.44
C ALA A 130 1.01 12.37 -3.30
N ARG A 131 0.87 13.32 -4.23
CA ARG A 131 -0.29 14.24 -4.28
C ARG A 131 -1.60 13.49 -4.50
N ASN A 132 -1.62 12.52 -5.41
CA ASN A 132 -2.81 11.70 -5.66
C ASN A 132 -3.19 10.83 -4.46
N ILE A 133 -2.21 10.22 -3.79
CA ILE A 133 -2.41 9.42 -2.58
C ILE A 133 -3.03 10.29 -1.48
N LEU A 134 -2.48 11.48 -1.25
CA LEU A 134 -3.02 12.43 -0.28
C LEU A 134 -4.46 12.84 -0.62
N ALA A 135 -4.74 13.19 -1.88
CA ALA A 135 -6.07 13.58 -2.33
C ALA A 135 -7.11 12.46 -2.10
N LYS A 136 -6.75 11.20 -2.38
CA LYS A 136 -7.58 10.04 -2.05
C LYS A 136 -7.82 9.88 -0.56
N GLY A 137 -6.79 10.09 0.27
CA GLY A 137 -6.88 9.99 1.72
C GLY A 137 -7.81 11.05 2.32
N ILE A 138 -7.74 12.29 1.83
CA ILE A 138 -8.63 13.37 2.27
C ILE A 138 -10.07 13.09 1.84
N SER A 139 -10.26 12.57 0.62
CA SER A 139 -11.58 12.23 0.09
C SER A 139 -12.24 11.11 0.90
N SER A 140 -11.47 10.10 1.33
CA SER A 140 -12.00 8.99 2.13
C SER A 140 -12.41 9.39 3.55
N THR A 141 -11.90 10.52 4.07
CA THR A 141 -12.28 11.05 5.39
C THR A 141 -13.41 12.09 5.34
N GLY A 142 -14.08 12.27 4.19
CA GLY A 142 -15.16 13.25 4.05
C GLY A 142 -14.69 14.70 3.92
N GLY A 143 -13.46 14.95 3.45
CA GLY A 143 -13.02 16.28 3.01
C GLY A 143 -12.45 17.22 4.08
N LEU A 144 -12.36 16.81 5.36
CA LEU A 144 -11.76 17.63 6.41
C LEU A 144 -10.45 17.02 6.95
N PRO A 145 -9.29 17.70 6.78
CA PRO A 145 -8.10 17.37 7.55
C PRO A 145 -8.35 17.78 9.01
N GLY A 146 -8.60 16.81 9.88
CA GLY A 146 -8.58 17.01 11.34
C GLY A 146 -9.92 16.93 12.09
N MET A 147 -11.07 16.74 11.42
CA MET A 147 -12.36 16.61 12.10
C MET A 147 -13.21 15.49 11.50
N ALA A 148 -13.18 14.32 12.15
CA ALA A 148 -14.32 13.40 12.33
C ALA A 148 -13.86 12.21 13.17
N TRP A 149 -14.69 11.89 14.17
CA TRP A 149 -14.52 10.96 15.28
C TRP A 149 -14.53 9.47 14.89
N GLY A 150 -14.09 8.66 15.85
CA GLY A 150 -14.92 7.57 16.38
C GLY A 150 -15.05 6.29 15.55
N SER A 151 -14.52 5.22 16.13
CA SER A 151 -14.83 3.80 15.89
C SER A 151 -14.20 3.11 14.67
N SER A 152 -13.23 2.26 14.98
CA SER A 152 -13.09 0.87 14.51
C SER A 152 -13.69 0.55 13.13
N GLN A 153 -12.82 0.42 12.14
CA GLN A 153 -13.04 -0.56 11.08
C GLN A 153 -11.87 -1.54 11.08
N THR A 154 -12.00 -2.57 11.92
CA THR A 154 -11.33 -3.85 11.71
C THR A 154 -11.85 -4.45 10.41
N THR A 155 -11.20 -4.14 9.29
CA THR A 155 -11.36 -4.89 8.04
C THR A 155 -10.75 -6.28 8.26
N GLY A 156 -11.59 -7.27 8.56
CA GLY A 156 -11.17 -8.68 8.54
C GLY A 156 -11.70 -9.60 9.64
N ARG A 157 -13.02 -9.65 9.86
CA ARG A 157 -13.69 -10.84 10.47
C ARG A 157 -15.10 -10.98 9.87
N LYS A 158 -15.17 -11.57 8.69
CA LYS A 158 -16.41 -12.11 8.12
C LYS A 158 -16.06 -13.32 7.26
N GLN A 159 -15.48 -14.33 7.91
CA GLN A 159 -15.30 -15.66 7.33
C GLN A 159 -15.08 -16.71 8.44
N GLU A 160 -15.79 -16.63 9.57
CA GLU A 160 -15.78 -17.68 10.60
C GLU A 160 -17.16 -18.02 11.18
N ASP A 161 -18.19 -17.17 11.00
CA ASP A 161 -19.52 -17.42 11.59
C ASP A 161 -20.38 -18.44 10.81
N ASP A 162 -20.13 -18.64 9.52
CA ASP A 162 -20.89 -19.61 8.71
C ASP A 162 -20.51 -21.08 9.01
N ALA A 163 -19.37 -21.33 9.65
CA ALA A 163 -18.93 -22.68 10.04
C ALA A 163 -19.52 -23.16 11.39
N ARG A 164 -20.23 -22.28 12.13
CA ARG A 164 -20.87 -22.65 13.40
C ARG A 164 -22.34 -23.04 13.24
N LYS A 165 -23.04 -22.51 12.22
CA LYS A 165 -24.45 -22.83 11.95
C LYS A 165 -24.66 -24.22 11.33
N GLY A 166 -23.68 -24.76 10.60
CA GLY A 166 -23.79 -26.09 9.96
C GLY A 166 -23.57 -27.29 10.89
N ARG A 167 -23.10 -27.10 12.14
CA ARG A 167 -22.84 -28.21 13.07
C ARG A 167 -23.98 -28.52 14.04
N ASN A 168 -24.92 -27.59 14.26
CA ASN A 168 -26.04 -27.80 15.18
C ASN A 168 -27.28 -28.43 14.53
N SER A 169 -27.38 -28.48 13.19
CA SER A 169 -28.51 -29.13 12.51
C SER A 169 -28.34 -30.63 12.27
N ALA A 170 -27.16 -31.21 12.57
CA ALA A 170 -26.86 -32.62 12.33
C ALA A 170 -27.09 -33.54 13.56
N LEU A 171 -27.57 -32.99 14.69
CA LEU A 171 -27.78 -33.72 15.95
C LEU A 171 -29.25 -33.84 16.39
N GLN A 172 -30.22 -33.43 15.55
CA GLN A 172 -31.66 -33.49 15.85
C GLN A 172 -32.42 -34.41 14.88
N GLY A 173 -31.91 -35.61 14.60
CA GLY A 173 -32.55 -36.54 13.66
C GLY A 173 -32.20 -38.01 13.90
N ARG A 174 -32.24 -38.46 15.15
CA ARG A 174 -32.26 -39.90 15.48
C ARG A 174 -33.44 -40.17 16.39
N GLU A 175 -34.56 -40.49 15.76
CA GLU A 175 -35.61 -41.38 16.27
C GLU A 175 -35.86 -42.43 15.20
#